data_AF-A0A519KAC6-F1
#
_entry.id   AF-A0A519KAC6-F1
#
_cell.length_a   1.000
_cell.length_b   1.000
_cell.length_c   1.000
_cell.angle_alpha   90.00
_cell.angle_beta   90.00
_cell.angle_gamma   90.00
#
_symmetry.space_group_name_H-M   'P 1'
#
loop_
_entity.id
_entity.type
_entity.pdbx_description
1 polymer ?
#
loop_
_entity_poly.entity_id
_entity_poly.type
_entity_poly.pdbx_seq_one_letter_code
_entity_poly.pdbx_strand_id
1 'polypeptide(L)'
;MKILVTGGLGFIGSHTVVELQNEGYEVVIIDNLSSINTSRPPLSTESTAAVTKCLADLPHGVQKMSEVFAGKVQTSSNLAEVRSSETFVEIHVSNRSFLESDMEQTQNYCIETGRTANAEVSVRDGYPGWEPRDQSPLLGQTVAAFEANGLTPKVEVVHAGLE
;
A
#
# COMPACT_ATOMS: atom_id res chain seq x y z
N MET A 1 17.39 32.29 -24.82
CA MET A 1 18.33 31.16 -24.68
C MET A 1 17.55 29.88 -24.96
N LYS A 2 18.09 28.92 -25.72
CA LYS A 2 17.40 27.66 -26.01
C LYS A 2 17.83 26.59 -25.00
N ILE A 3 16.88 25.84 -24.46
CA ILE A 3 17.13 24.73 -23.53
C ILE A 3 16.65 23.44 -24.18
N LEU A 4 17.54 22.45 -24.27
CA LEU A 4 17.20 21.10 -24.72
C LEU A 4 16.79 20.26 -23.50
N VAL A 5 15.61 19.65 -23.56
CA VAL A 5 15.11 18.72 -22.55
C VAL A 5 14.99 17.34 -23.16
N THR A 6 15.76 16.38 -22.64
CA THR A 6 15.62 14.96 -23.00
C THR A 6 14.60 14.29 -22.08
N GLY A 7 13.64 13.54 -22.63
CA GLY A 7 12.56 12.93 -21.82
C GLY A 7 11.45 13.92 -21.44
N GLY A 8 11.33 15.05 -22.16
CA GLY A 8 10.41 16.14 -21.88
C GLY A 8 8.92 15.80 -22.04
N LEU A 9 8.58 14.62 -22.57
CA LEU A 9 7.20 14.14 -22.68
C LEU A 9 6.83 13.13 -21.57
N GLY A 10 7.78 12.75 -20.71
CA GLY A 10 7.50 11.98 -19.49
C GLY A 10 6.81 12.80 -18.40
N PHE A 11 6.34 12.15 -17.34
CA PHE A 11 5.59 12.81 -16.26
C PHE A 11 6.32 14.01 -15.64
N ILE A 12 7.59 13.84 -15.25
CA ILE A 12 8.39 14.92 -14.67
C ILE A 12 8.88 15.90 -15.74
N GLY A 13 9.25 15.37 -16.91
CA GLY A 13 9.77 16.14 -18.03
C GLY A 13 8.76 17.17 -18.56
N SER A 14 7.49 16.80 -18.65
CA SER A 14 6.44 17.69 -19.15
C SER A 14 6.19 18.87 -18.22
N HIS A 15 6.18 18.66 -16.91
CA HIS A 15 6.09 19.74 -15.92
C HIS A 15 7.31 20.66 -15.99
N THR A 16 8.51 20.08 -16.13
CA THR A 16 9.76 20.85 -16.26
C THR A 16 9.75 21.72 -17.51
N VAL A 17 9.27 21.20 -18.64
CA VAL A 17 9.12 21.97 -19.90
C VAL A 17 8.18 23.15 -19.70
N VAL A 18 7.03 22.95 -19.05
CA VAL A 18 6.05 24.02 -18.78
C VAL A 18 6.67 25.12 -17.93
N GLU A 19 7.39 24.78 -16.86
CA GLU A 19 8.05 25.79 -16.01
C GLU A 19 9.14 26.57 -16.76
N LEU A 20 9.95 25.89 -17.59
CA LEU A 20 10.95 26.57 -18.41
C LEU A 20 10.33 27.52 -19.45
N GLN A 21 9.16 27.17 -20.01
CA GLN A 21 8.42 28.05 -20.89
C GLN A 21 7.86 29.27 -20.14
N ASN A 22 7.34 29.08 -18.92
CA ASN A 22 6.85 30.17 -18.07
C ASN A 22 7.95 31.18 -17.71
N GLU A 23 9.19 30.71 -17.54
CA GLU A 23 10.39 31.54 -17.33
C GLU A 23 10.92 32.19 -18.62
N GLY A 24 10.22 32.03 -19.76
CA GLY A 24 10.54 32.67 -21.03
C GLY A 24 11.66 31.99 -21.83
N TYR A 25 12.02 30.76 -21.49
CA TYR A 25 12.97 29.98 -22.29
C TYR A 25 12.30 29.36 -23.52
N GLU A 26 13.05 29.31 -24.62
CA GLU A 26 12.66 28.51 -25.77
C GLU A 26 13.12 27.07 -25.54
N VAL A 27 12.16 26.15 -25.36
CA VAL A 27 12.45 24.75 -25.03
C VAL A 27 12.36 23.88 -26.27
N VAL A 28 13.39 23.07 -26.50
CA VAL A 28 13.42 22.02 -27.51
C VAL A 28 13.34 20.68 -26.80
N ILE A 29 12.43 19.80 -27.20
CA ILE A 29 12.27 18.48 -26.58
C ILE A 29 12.85 17.42 -27.51
N ILE A 30 13.63 16.50 -26.94
CA ILE A 30 13.99 15.22 -27.57
C ILE A 30 13.50 14.10 -26.66
N ASP A 31 12.60 13.28 -27.16
CA ASP A 31 12.05 12.16 -26.39
C ASP A 31 12.00 10.91 -27.28
N ASN A 32 12.42 9.79 -26.73
CA ASN A 32 12.40 8.51 -27.43
C ASN A 32 11.08 7.75 -27.20
N LEU A 33 10.16 8.32 -26.42
CA LEU A 33 8.85 7.77 -26.06
C LEU A 33 8.93 6.37 -25.43
N SER A 34 10.08 5.95 -24.89
CA SER A 34 10.28 4.56 -24.46
C SER A 34 9.42 4.17 -23.26
N SER A 35 8.89 5.15 -22.52
CA SER A 35 7.94 4.94 -21.43
C SER A 35 6.49 4.81 -21.90
N ILE A 36 6.21 5.08 -23.18
CA ILE A 36 4.87 4.99 -23.76
C ILE A 36 4.80 3.73 -24.60
N ASN A 37 4.10 2.71 -24.09
CA ASN A 37 3.76 1.56 -24.91
C ASN A 37 2.56 1.90 -25.81
N THR A 38 2.82 2.46 -26.98
CA THR A 38 1.79 2.82 -27.96
C THR A 38 1.12 1.60 -28.62
N SER A 39 1.62 0.38 -28.40
CA SER A 39 0.99 -0.83 -28.93
C SER A 39 -0.22 -1.28 -28.11
N ARG A 40 -0.38 -0.76 -26.88
CA ARG A 40 -1.53 -1.07 -26.03
C ARG A 40 -2.51 0.11 -26.05
N PRO A 41 -3.79 -0.14 -26.41
CA PRO A 41 -4.80 0.89 -26.31
C PRO A 41 -4.94 1.32 -24.83
N PRO A 42 -5.31 2.58 -24.56
CA PRO A 42 -5.63 3.01 -23.21
C PRO A 42 -6.85 2.24 -22.67
N LEU A 43 -7.01 2.25 -21.35
CA LEU A 43 -8.25 1.77 -20.73
C LEU A 43 -9.45 2.53 -21.30
N SER A 44 -10.58 1.84 -21.46
CA SER A 44 -11.84 2.50 -21.77
C SER A 44 -12.22 3.48 -20.65
N THR A 45 -13.06 4.47 -20.94
CA THR A 45 -13.55 5.41 -19.91
C THR A 45 -14.25 4.68 -18.77
N GLU A 46 -15.00 3.62 -19.09
CA GLU A 46 -15.68 2.77 -18.10
C GLU A 46 -14.68 2.04 -17.19
N SER A 47 -13.69 1.35 -17.77
CA SER A 47 -12.66 0.65 -17.00
C SER A 47 -11.81 1.63 -16.18
N THR A 48 -11.51 2.81 -16.73
CA THR A 48 -10.78 3.86 -16.01
C THR A 48 -11.56 4.34 -14.78
N ALA A 49 -12.87 4.59 -14.93
CA ALA A 49 -13.72 4.99 -13.82
C ALA A 49 -13.84 3.89 -12.75
N ALA A 50 -14.03 2.63 -13.17
CA ALA A 50 -14.13 1.49 -12.26
C ALA A 50 -12.83 1.28 -11.47
N VAL A 51 -11.67 1.27 -12.13
CA VAL A 51 -10.36 1.10 -11.49
C VAL A 51 -10.07 2.27 -10.54
N THR A 52 -10.29 3.51 -10.98
CA THR A 52 -10.00 4.69 -10.16
C THR A 52 -10.89 4.71 -8.92
N LYS A 53 -12.18 4.39 -9.07
CA LYS A 53 -13.11 4.28 -7.94
C LYS A 53 -12.70 3.16 -6.98
N CYS A 54 -12.40 1.98 -7.50
CA CYS A 54 -11.95 0.85 -6.68
C CYS A 54 -10.69 1.22 -5.87
N LEU A 55 -9.68 1.82 -6.51
CA LEU A 55 -8.46 2.25 -5.84
C LEU A 55 -8.70 3.33 -4.78
N ALA A 56 -9.63 4.26 -5.03
CA ALA A 56 -9.98 5.31 -4.08
C ALA A 56 -10.76 4.77 -2.87
N ASP A 57 -11.57 3.74 -3.08
CA ASP A 57 -12.42 3.13 -2.05
C ASP A 57 -11.68 2.03 -1.26
N LEU A 58 -10.57 1.48 -1.77
CA LEU A 58 -9.80 0.45 -1.06
C LEU A 58 -9.09 1.04 0.18
N PRO A 59 -9.10 0.33 1.32
CA PRO A 59 -8.46 0.82 2.53
C PRO A 59 -6.94 0.81 2.38
N HIS A 60 -6.28 1.83 2.93
CA HIS A 60 -4.82 1.95 2.92
C HIS A 60 -4.31 2.58 4.23
N GLY A 61 -3.19 2.08 4.73
CA GLY A 61 -2.56 2.52 5.96
C GLY A 61 -3.17 1.90 7.22
N VAL A 62 -3.04 2.63 8.34
CA VAL A 62 -3.55 2.21 9.66
C VAL A 62 -5.07 2.27 9.68
N GLN A 63 -5.71 1.12 9.93
CA GLN A 63 -7.17 1.03 10.08
C GLN A 63 -7.59 1.15 11.54
N LYS A 64 -6.76 0.65 12.46
CA LYS A 64 -7.05 0.67 13.90
C LYS A 64 -5.77 0.64 14.72
N MET A 65 -5.71 1.49 15.74
CA MET A 65 -4.69 1.46 16.79
C MET A 65 -5.13 0.52 17.91
N SER A 66 -4.17 -0.11 18.59
CA SER A 66 -4.45 -0.98 19.71
C SER A 66 -4.96 -0.18 20.91
N GLU A 67 -6.03 -0.69 21.53
CA GLU A 67 -6.56 -0.17 22.80
C GLU A 67 -5.73 -0.66 24.00
N VAL A 68 -5.04 -1.80 23.84
CA VAL A 68 -4.23 -2.44 24.89
C VAL A 68 -2.79 -1.95 24.86
N PHE A 69 -2.21 -1.82 23.66
CA PHE A 69 -0.81 -1.43 23.47
C PHE A 69 -0.72 -0.01 22.90
N ALA A 70 -0.57 0.98 23.79
CA ALA A 70 -0.50 2.38 23.41
C ALA A 70 0.52 2.65 22.30
N GLY A 71 0.08 3.32 21.24
CA GLY A 71 0.92 3.66 20.09
C GLY A 71 1.23 2.51 19.14
N LYS A 72 0.59 1.34 19.29
CA LYS A 72 0.75 0.20 18.38
C LYS A 72 -0.38 0.08 17.38
N VAL A 73 -0.02 -0.25 16.15
CA VAL A 73 -0.99 -0.54 15.09
C VAL A 73 -1.56 -1.93 15.34
N GLN A 74 -2.89 -2.00 15.42
CA GLN A 74 -3.61 -3.26 15.52
C GLN A 74 -3.92 -3.82 14.15
N THR A 75 -4.58 -3.02 13.32
CA THR A 75 -5.06 -3.41 12.00
C THR A 75 -4.54 -2.43 10.96
N SER A 76 -4.00 -2.95 9.86
CA SER A 76 -3.63 -2.16 8.70
C SER A 76 -4.05 -2.84 7.40
N SER A 77 -4.15 -2.04 6.34
CA SER A 77 -4.32 -2.51 4.98
C SER A 77 -3.33 -1.78 4.08
N ASN A 78 -2.79 -2.44 3.07
CA ASN A 78 -1.83 -1.86 2.16
C ASN A 78 -2.15 -2.24 0.71
N LEU A 79 -2.24 -1.24 -0.15
CA LEU A 79 -2.24 -1.43 -1.61
C LEU A 79 -0.84 -1.88 -2.01
N ALA A 80 -0.66 -3.19 -2.20
CA ALA A 80 0.64 -3.82 -2.34
C ALA A 80 1.14 -3.75 -3.78
N GLU A 81 0.25 -3.99 -4.75
CA GLU A 81 0.60 -3.96 -6.16
C GLU A 81 -0.62 -3.55 -6.99
N VAL A 82 -0.39 -2.76 -8.03
CA VAL A 82 -1.33 -2.55 -9.13
C VAL A 82 -0.60 -2.88 -10.42
N ARG A 83 -1.13 -3.85 -11.17
CA ARG A 83 -0.51 -4.37 -12.38
C ARG A 83 -1.51 -4.36 -13.52
N SER A 84 -1.14 -3.70 -14.62
CA SER A 84 -1.95 -3.67 -15.83
C SER A 84 -1.52 -4.73 -16.85
N SER A 85 -2.43 -5.61 -17.23
CA SER A 85 -2.34 -6.56 -18.35
C SER A 85 -3.05 -6.03 -19.61
N GLU A 86 -2.90 -6.71 -20.73
CA GLU A 86 -3.61 -6.36 -21.98
C GLU A 86 -5.13 -6.40 -21.84
N THR A 87 -5.64 -7.28 -20.96
CA THR A 87 -7.08 -7.54 -20.82
C THR A 87 -7.65 -7.25 -19.43
N PHE A 88 -6.81 -7.05 -18.41
CA PHE A 88 -7.26 -6.82 -17.04
C PHE A 88 -6.30 -5.91 -16.26
N VAL A 89 -6.81 -5.35 -15.16
CA VAL A 89 -5.99 -4.72 -14.12
C VAL A 89 -6.09 -5.59 -12.88
N GLU A 90 -4.95 -5.99 -12.35
CA GLU A 90 -4.84 -6.76 -11.13
C GLU A 90 -4.42 -5.84 -9.98
N ILE A 91 -5.13 -5.94 -8.85
CA ILE A 91 -4.91 -5.13 -7.66
C ILE A 91 -4.70 -6.08 -6.49
N HIS A 92 -3.54 -6.01 -5.84
CA HIS A 92 -3.26 -6.79 -4.64
C HIS A 92 -3.28 -5.87 -3.41
N VAL A 93 -4.01 -6.32 -2.40
CA VAL A 93 -4.09 -5.67 -1.10
C VAL A 93 -3.59 -6.63 -0.03
N SER A 94 -2.75 -6.14 0.87
CA SER A 94 -2.19 -6.89 1.99
C SER A 94 -2.79 -6.36 3.29
N ASN A 95 -3.58 -7.19 3.96
CA ASN A 95 -4.21 -6.89 5.24
C ASN A 95 -3.42 -7.52 6.38
N ARG A 96 -3.32 -6.81 7.51
CA ARG A 96 -2.61 -7.26 8.71
C ARG A 96 -3.42 -6.92 9.95
N SER A 97 -3.54 -7.87 10.85
CA SER A 97 -4.16 -7.67 12.16
C SER A 97 -3.63 -8.73 13.13
N PHE A 98 -3.45 -8.38 14.41
CA PHE A 98 -3.25 -9.39 15.45
C PHE A 98 -4.57 -9.90 16.04
N LEU A 99 -5.72 -9.28 15.72
CA LEU A 99 -7.06 -9.82 16.00
C LEU A 99 -7.69 -10.36 14.73
N GLU A 100 -8.14 -11.61 14.78
CA GLU A 100 -8.77 -12.30 13.65
C GLU A 100 -10.07 -11.63 13.21
N SER A 101 -10.91 -11.20 14.16
CA SER A 101 -12.16 -10.49 13.87
C SER A 101 -11.96 -9.17 13.11
N ASP A 102 -10.90 -8.42 13.42
CA ASP A 102 -10.57 -7.18 12.71
C ASP A 102 -9.94 -7.49 11.32
N MET A 103 -9.23 -8.62 11.18
CA MET A 103 -8.74 -9.10 9.88
C MET A 103 -9.91 -9.42 8.95
N GLU A 104 -10.87 -10.21 9.41
CA GLU A 104 -12.05 -10.61 8.65
C GLU A 104 -12.86 -9.40 8.20
N GLN A 105 -13.08 -8.42 9.09
CA GLN A 105 -13.77 -7.18 8.74
C GLN A 105 -13.04 -6.39 7.65
N THR A 106 -11.72 -6.25 7.76
CA THR A 106 -10.90 -5.54 6.76
C THR A 106 -10.90 -6.28 5.41
N GLN A 107 -10.83 -7.60 5.43
CA GLN A 107 -10.92 -8.44 4.23
C GLN A 107 -12.30 -8.31 3.57
N ASN A 108 -13.38 -8.39 4.35
CA ASN A 108 -14.75 -8.22 3.84
C ASN A 108 -14.94 -6.86 3.20
N TYR A 109 -14.41 -5.79 3.80
CA TYR A 109 -14.43 -4.46 3.19
C TYR A 109 -13.73 -4.45 1.82
N CYS A 110 -12.52 -5.01 1.73
CA CYS A 110 -11.79 -5.11 0.46
C CYS A 110 -12.57 -5.90 -0.60
N ILE A 111 -13.20 -7.01 -0.19
CA ILE A 111 -13.99 -7.88 -1.07
C ILE A 111 -15.19 -7.13 -1.63
N GLU A 112 -15.95 -6.43 -0.77
CA GLU A 112 -17.13 -5.68 -1.19
C GLU A 112 -16.76 -4.48 -2.08
N THR A 113 -15.64 -3.80 -1.82
CA THR A 113 -15.11 -2.75 -2.71
C THR A 113 -14.79 -3.32 -4.09
N GLY A 114 -14.09 -4.47 -4.16
CA GLY A 114 -13.79 -5.14 -5.43
C GLY A 114 -15.05 -5.57 -6.18
N ARG A 115 -16.03 -6.18 -5.49
CA ARG A 115 -17.32 -6.58 -6.08
C ARG A 115 -18.12 -5.40 -6.62
N THR A 116 -18.14 -4.28 -5.90
CA THR A 116 -18.81 -3.04 -6.34
C THR A 116 -18.18 -2.47 -7.61
N ALA A 117 -16.89 -2.71 -7.82
CA ALA A 117 -16.17 -2.37 -9.04
C ALA A 117 -16.31 -3.41 -10.16
N ASN A 118 -17.18 -4.41 -10.00
CA ASN A 118 -17.35 -5.57 -10.90
C ASN A 118 -16.06 -6.39 -11.10
N ALA A 119 -15.16 -6.40 -10.11
CA ALA A 119 -13.96 -7.21 -10.16
C ALA A 119 -14.22 -8.65 -9.69
N GLU A 120 -13.47 -9.60 -10.25
CA GLU A 120 -13.29 -10.91 -9.64
C GLU A 120 -12.35 -10.78 -8.44
N VAL A 121 -12.74 -11.36 -7.30
CA VAL A 121 -11.98 -11.25 -6.05
C VAL A 121 -11.61 -12.63 -5.54
N SER A 122 -10.32 -12.83 -5.28
CA SER A 122 -9.78 -14.02 -4.64
C SER A 122 -9.06 -13.66 -3.36
N VAL A 123 -9.24 -14.46 -2.30
CA VAL A 123 -8.48 -14.36 -1.05
C VAL A 123 -7.44 -15.47 -1.03
N ARG A 124 -6.18 -15.13 -0.77
CA ARG A 124 -5.10 -16.11 -0.59
C ARG A 124 -5.02 -16.54 0.87
N ASP A 125 -4.55 -17.77 1.10
CA ASP A 125 -4.31 -18.26 2.45
C ASP A 125 -3.37 -17.32 3.21
N GLY A 126 -3.78 -16.97 4.43
CA GLY A 126 -3.01 -16.15 5.37
C GLY A 126 -2.34 -16.99 6.44
N TYR A 127 -1.67 -16.30 7.36
CA TYR A 127 -1.23 -16.86 8.64
C TYR A 127 -2.04 -16.19 9.76
N PRO A 128 -2.28 -16.90 10.88
CA PRO A 128 -3.01 -16.32 12.00
C PRO A 128 -2.23 -15.17 12.62
N GLY A 129 -2.97 -14.19 13.16
CA GLY A 129 -2.36 -13.19 14.03
C GLY A 129 -1.87 -13.84 15.32
N TRP A 130 -0.79 -13.32 15.88
CA TRP A 130 -0.39 -13.66 17.25
C TRP A 130 -0.89 -12.56 18.20
N GLU A 131 -2.07 -12.78 18.79
CA GLU A 131 -2.66 -11.86 19.74
C GLU A 131 -1.76 -11.70 20.99
N PRO A 132 -1.25 -10.50 21.29
CA PRO A 132 -0.36 -10.32 22.42
C PRO A 132 -1.12 -10.40 23.76
N ARG A 133 -0.52 -11.10 24.74
CA ARG A 133 -1.07 -11.25 26.10
C ARG A 133 -0.15 -10.61 27.12
N ASP A 134 -0.57 -9.48 27.68
CA ASP A 134 0.17 -8.69 28.67
C ASP A 134 0.33 -9.39 30.03
N GLN A 135 -0.61 -10.26 30.40
CA GLN A 135 -0.61 -11.02 31.66
C GLN A 135 -0.07 -12.46 31.53
N SER A 136 0.73 -12.74 30.50
CA SER A 136 1.30 -14.08 30.32
C SER A 136 2.30 -14.42 31.45
N PRO A 137 2.16 -15.57 32.13
CA PRO A 137 3.14 -16.02 33.14
C PRO A 137 4.56 -16.14 32.57
N LEU A 138 4.68 -16.61 31.32
CA LEU A 138 5.98 -16.74 30.65
C LEU A 138 6.61 -15.39 30.35
N LEU A 139 5.80 -14.37 29.99
CA LEU A 139 6.29 -13.01 29.80
C LEU A 139 6.87 -12.48 31.12
N GLY A 140 6.15 -12.65 32.23
CA GLY A 140 6.62 -12.24 33.56
C GLY A 140 7.93 -12.92 33.96
N GLN A 141 8.05 -14.23 33.74
CA GLN A 141 9.29 -14.97 34.01
C GLN A 141 10.45 -14.50 33.12
N THR A 142 10.19 -14.20 31.85
CA THR A 142 11.20 -13.70 30.91
C THR A 142 11.71 -12.33 31.33
N VAL A 143 10.82 -11.41 31.71
CA VAL A 143 11.19 -10.09 32.22
C VAL A 143 12.05 -10.21 33.48
N ALA A 144 11.63 -11.02 34.46
CA ALA A 144 12.38 -11.25 35.68
C ALA A 144 13.80 -11.81 35.42
N ALA A 145 13.94 -12.69 34.42
CA ALA A 145 15.24 -13.22 34.03
C ALA A 145 16.18 -12.15 33.44
N PHE A 146 15.66 -11.21 32.64
CA PHE A 146 16.44 -10.07 32.15
C PHE A 146 16.89 -9.16 33.30
N GLU A 147 15.97 -8.83 34.22
CA GLU A 147 16.25 -7.96 35.36
C GLU A 147 17.28 -8.58 36.32
N ALA A 148 17.24 -9.91 36.53
CA ALA A 148 18.24 -10.63 37.30
C ALA A 148 19.66 -10.53 36.72
N ASN A 149 19.79 -10.21 35.42
CA ASN A 149 21.05 -9.97 34.74
C ASN A 149 21.39 -8.47 34.61
N GLY A 150 20.68 -7.60 35.33
CA GLY A 150 20.89 -6.15 35.29
C GLY A 150 20.40 -5.46 34.01
N LEU A 151 19.54 -6.13 33.23
CA LEU A 151 18.96 -5.59 32.00
C LEU A 151 17.50 -5.19 32.23
N THR A 152 17.08 -4.04 31.71
CA THR A 152 15.66 -3.64 31.70
C THR A 152 15.07 -3.91 30.32
N PRO A 153 14.28 -4.98 30.12
CA PRO A 153 13.75 -5.31 28.82
C PRO A 153 12.62 -4.36 28.43
N LYS A 154 12.54 -4.02 27.14
CA LYS A 154 11.38 -3.33 26.57
C LYS A 154 10.44 -4.36 25.97
N VAL A 155 9.25 -4.51 26.56
CA VAL A 155 8.20 -5.39 26.03
C VAL A 155 7.49 -4.65 24.91
N GLU A 156 7.45 -5.26 23.73
CA GLU A 156 6.97 -4.62 22.51
C GLU A 156 6.10 -5.56 21.68
N VAL A 157 5.15 -4.96 20.96
CA VAL A 157 4.37 -5.62 19.92
C VAL A 157 4.88 -5.11 18.57
N VAL A 158 5.12 -6.05 17.65
CA VAL A 158 5.51 -5.75 16.27
C VAL A 158 4.32 -5.95 15.34
N HIS A 159 4.08 -5.01 14.45
CA HIS A 159 3.07 -5.13 13.40
C HIS A 159 3.68 -5.81 12.17
N ALA A 160 4.10 -7.07 12.34
CA ALA A 160 4.74 -7.90 11.32
C ALA A 160 4.39 -9.37 11.52
N GLY A 161 4.67 -10.20 10.51
CA GLY A 161 4.61 -11.66 10.65
C GLY A 161 5.81 -12.16 11.46
N LEU A 162 5.57 -13.14 12.33
CA LEU A 162 6.59 -13.84 13.11
C LEU A 162 6.58 -15.32 12.70
N GLU A 163 7.76 -15.93 12.66
CA GLU A 163 7.98 -17.36 12.36
C GLU A 163 8.24 -18.17 13.64
#